data_AF-A0AAU9XBM6-F1
#
_entry.id   AF-A0AAU9XBM6-F1
#
_cell.length_a   1.000
_cell.length_b   1.000
_cell.length_c   1.000
_cell.angle_alpha   90.00
_cell.angle_beta   90.00
_cell.angle_gamma   90.00
#
_symmetry.space_group_name_H-M   'P 1'
#
loop_
_entity.id
_entity.type
_entity.pdbx_description
1 polymer ?
#
loop_
_entity_poly.entity_id
_entity_poly.type
_entity_poly.pdbx_seq_one_letter_code
_entity_poly.pdbx_strand_id
1 'polypeptide(L)'
;GYYFFCLKQGEYIAPEKIQNVYLRSPFVAQAFVTGNSFKIFAIIVPDAEVIEAWAKKNEVKGDVKQLCQDKIINKVILEDILAKGREGDLNSLEQVRVQ
;
A
#
# COMPACT_ATOMS: atom_id res chain seq x y z
N GLY A 1 0.89 -11.26 6.27
CA GLY A 1 2.06 -11.36 5.38
C GLY A 1 2.48 -9.95 5.04
N TYR A 2 3.78 -9.67 4.94
CA TYR A 2 4.29 -8.36 4.57
C TYR A 2 4.18 -8.18 3.05
N TYR A 3 3.58 -7.09 2.60
CA TYR A 3 3.51 -6.73 1.17
C TYR A 3 4.69 -5.84 0.80
N PHE A 4 5.19 -5.91 -0.43
CA PHE A 4 6.36 -5.14 -0.86
C PHE A 4 6.11 -4.47 -2.22
N PHE A 5 6.38 -3.17 -2.35
CA PHE A 5 6.23 -2.45 -3.63
C PHE A 5 7.42 -1.57 -4.00
N CYS A 6 7.86 -1.57 -5.27
CA CYS A 6 9.14 -0.98 -5.74
C CYS A 6 9.03 0.45 -6.37
N LEU A 7 10.04 1.32 -6.19
CA LEU A 7 10.28 2.61 -6.92
C LEU A 7 11.62 2.62 -7.72
N LYS A 8 11.85 3.59 -8.63
CA LYS A 8 13.15 3.82 -9.34
C LYS A 8 13.58 5.31 -9.34
N GLN A 9 14.90 5.54 -9.34
CA GLN A 9 15.72 6.76 -9.07
C GLN A 9 15.32 8.13 -9.65
N GLY A 10 15.72 9.18 -8.91
CA GLY A 10 16.05 10.52 -9.44
C GLY A 10 16.12 11.64 -8.39
N GLU A 11 15.34 11.55 -7.31
CA GLU A 11 15.17 12.64 -6.34
C GLU A 11 15.34 12.17 -4.89
N TYR A 12 15.62 13.10 -3.98
CA TYR A 12 15.61 12.83 -2.54
C TYR A 12 14.17 12.50 -2.12
N ILE A 13 13.89 11.21 -1.99
CA ILE A 13 12.58 10.71 -1.57
C ILE A 13 12.61 10.59 -0.05
N ALA A 14 11.79 11.38 0.64
CA ALA A 14 11.61 11.26 2.08
C ALA A 14 10.67 10.06 2.39
N PRO A 15 11.16 8.94 2.97
CA PRO A 15 10.33 7.77 3.23
C PRO A 15 9.13 8.09 4.12
N GLU A 16 9.33 8.99 5.08
CA GLU A 16 8.30 9.47 6.00
C GLU A 16 7.15 10.17 5.27
N LYS A 17 7.43 10.97 4.23
CA LYS A 17 6.39 11.63 3.42
C LYS A 17 5.49 10.58 2.77
N ILE A 18 6.08 9.54 2.16
CA ILE A 18 5.33 8.46 1.51
C ILE A 18 4.51 7.67 2.54
N GLN A 19 5.10 7.33 3.68
CA GLN A 19 4.41 6.64 4.78
C GLN A 19 3.19 7.42 5.25
N ASN A 20 3.36 8.71 5.55
CA ASN A 20 2.28 9.58 6.03
C ASN A 20 1.16 9.70 5.00
N VAL A 21 1.49 9.72 3.71
CA VAL A 21 0.50 9.75 2.64
C VAL A 21 -0.29 8.45 2.55
N TYR A 22 0.38 7.28 2.59
CA TYR A 22 -0.28 5.98 2.51
C TYR A 22 -1.10 5.63 3.76
N LEU A 23 -0.71 6.11 4.95
CA LEU A 23 -1.48 5.98 6.19
C LEU A 23 -2.85 6.70 6.15
N ARG A 24 -3.10 7.55 5.15
CA ARG A 24 -4.43 8.16 4.95
C ARG A 24 -5.46 7.20 4.34
N SER A 25 -5.00 6.04 3.85
CA SER A 25 -5.89 4.99 3.37
C SER A 25 -6.60 4.31 4.55
N PRO A 26 -7.94 4.15 4.53
CA PRO A 26 -8.64 3.40 5.58
C PRO A 26 -8.25 1.92 5.59
N PHE A 27 -7.69 1.40 4.49
CA PHE A 27 -7.25 0.02 4.41
C PHE A 27 -5.89 -0.23 5.07
N VAL A 28 -5.15 0.81 5.48
CA VAL A 28 -3.77 0.71 5.92
C VAL A 28 -3.68 1.01 7.42
N ALA A 29 -3.37 -0.01 8.21
CA ALA A 29 -3.09 0.16 9.64
C ALA A 29 -1.67 0.69 9.88
N GLN A 30 -0.68 0.21 9.11
CA GLN A 30 0.71 0.66 9.20
C GLN A 30 1.38 0.67 7.82
N ALA A 31 2.25 1.64 7.59
CA ALA A 31 3.07 1.73 6.39
C ALA A 31 4.53 1.98 6.76
N PHE A 32 5.44 1.19 6.19
CA PHE A 32 6.88 1.38 6.32
C PHE A 32 7.50 1.50 4.94
N VAL A 33 8.39 2.46 4.75
CA VAL A 33 9.07 2.68 3.48
C VAL A 33 10.56 2.55 3.73
N THR A 34 11.19 1.58 3.06
CA THR A 34 12.63 1.30 3.12
C THR A 34 13.19 1.26 1.70
N GLY A 35 14.51 1.31 1.51
CA GLY A 35 15.06 1.27 0.16
C GLY A 35 16.57 1.20 0.12
N ASN A 36 17.10 0.97 -1.08
CA ASN A 36 18.50 1.14 -1.42
C ASN A 36 18.63 2.18 -2.54
N SER A 37 19.87 2.44 -2.98
CA SER A 37 20.15 3.43 -4.02
C SER A 37 19.39 3.20 -5.34
N PHE A 38 18.87 2.00 -5.61
CA PHE A 38 18.22 1.65 -6.87
C PHE A 38 16.69 1.51 -6.76
N LYS A 39 16.18 1.11 -5.59
CA LYS A 39 14.76 0.82 -5.37
C LYS A 39 14.30 1.12 -3.94
N ILE A 40 13.07 1.61 -3.82
CA ILE A 40 12.37 1.79 -2.55
C ILE A 40 11.26 0.74 -2.46
N PHE A 41 11.09 0.14 -1.30
CA PHE A 41 10.10 -0.86 -0.93
C PHE A 41 9.12 -0.28 0.08
N ALA A 42 7.82 -0.29 -0.21
CA ALA A 42 6.78 -0.01 0.77
C ALA A 42 6.20 -1.31 1.33
N ILE A 43 6.20 -1.41 2.66
CA ILE A 43 5.55 -2.47 3.44
C ILE A 43 4.25 -1.94 4.01
N ILE A 44 3.15 -2.55 3.57
CA ILE A 44 1.80 -2.18 3.98
C ILE A 44 1.25 -3.27 4.90
N VAL A 45 0.73 -2.87 6.06
CA VAL A 45 -0.03 -3.74 6.96
C VAL A 45 -1.49 -3.35 6.81
N PRO A 46 -2.34 -4.22 6.24
CA PRO A 46 -3.76 -3.94 6.10
C PRO A 46 -4.46 -3.85 7.45
N ASP A 47 -5.47 -2.99 7.53
CA ASP A 47 -6.40 -2.97 8.66
C ASP A 47 -7.38 -4.16 8.56
N ALA A 48 -7.36 -5.04 9.55
CA ALA A 48 -8.12 -6.29 9.55
C ALA A 48 -9.64 -6.05 9.52
N GLU A 49 -10.14 -5.08 10.29
CA GLU A 49 -11.57 -4.81 10.38
C GLU A 49 -12.09 -4.22 9.06
N VAL A 50 -11.32 -3.31 8.46
CA VAL A 50 -11.68 -2.67 7.20
C VAL A 50 -11.65 -3.67 6.04
N ILE A 51 -10.62 -4.52 5.94
CA ILE A 51 -10.56 -5.53 4.87
C ILE A 51 -11.65 -6.58 5.01
N GLU A 52 -12.00 -7.01 6.23
CA GLU A 52 -13.09 -7.97 6.46
C GLU A 52 -14.44 -7.37 6.09
N ALA A 53 -14.71 -6.14 6.51
CA ALA A 53 -15.93 -5.43 6.16
C ALA A 53 -16.06 -5.24 4.65
N TRP A 54 -14.96 -4.86 3.98
CA TRP A 54 -14.91 -4.73 2.54
C TRP A 54 -15.13 -6.07 1.83
N ALA A 55 -14.46 -7.13 2.29
CA ALA A 55 -14.58 -8.47 1.72
C ALA A 55 -16.01 -9.01 1.82
N LYS A 56 -16.65 -8.86 2.99
CA LYS A 56 -18.04 -9.25 3.22
C LYS A 56 -19.01 -8.51 2.29
N LYS A 57 -18.79 -7.22 2.06
CA LYS A 57 -19.61 -6.40 1.14
C LYS A 57 -19.45 -6.80 -0.32
N ASN A 58 -18.28 -7.30 -0.71
CA ASN A 58 -17.94 -7.65 -2.09
C ASN A 58 -17.91 -9.17 -2.33
N GLU A 59 -18.50 -9.95 -1.42
CA GLU A 59 -18.62 -11.41 -1.51
C GLU A 59 -17.28 -12.16 -1.65
N VAL A 60 -16.18 -11.56 -1.19
CA VAL A 60 -14.86 -12.19 -1.11
C VAL A 60 -14.80 -13.02 0.17
N LYS A 61 -14.54 -14.32 0.04
CA LYS A 61 -14.50 -15.26 1.16
C LYS A 61 -13.08 -15.45 1.67
N GLY A 62 -12.92 -15.45 2.99
CA GLY A 62 -11.70 -15.86 3.66
C GLY A 62 -11.60 -15.28 5.06
N ASP A 63 -10.75 -15.88 5.89
CA ASP A 63 -10.28 -15.23 7.12
C ASP A 63 -9.29 -14.09 6.81
N VAL A 64 -8.96 -13.24 7.78
CA VAL A 64 -7.99 -12.14 7.63
C VAL A 64 -6.70 -12.59 6.92
N LYS A 65 -6.20 -13.78 7.23
CA LYS A 65 -4.94 -14.29 6.70
C LYS A 65 -5.07 -14.68 5.23
N GLN A 66 -6.22 -15.22 4.83
CA GLN A 66 -6.57 -15.52 3.44
C GLN A 66 -6.85 -14.24 2.65
N LEU A 67 -7.57 -13.28 3.23
CA LEU A 67 -7.81 -11.96 2.63
C LEU A 67 -6.48 -11.22 2.40
N CYS A 68 -5.53 -11.35 3.33
CA CYS A 68 -4.16 -10.84 3.17
C CYS A 68 -3.30 -11.60 2.12
N GLN A 69 -3.84 -12.60 1.44
CA GLN A 69 -3.19 -13.27 0.31
C GLN A 69 -4.03 -13.16 -0.95
N ASP A 70 -5.23 -12.59 -0.84
CA ASP A 70 -6.18 -12.48 -1.92
C ASP A 70 -5.77 -11.37 -2.89
N LYS A 71 -5.74 -11.70 -4.19
CA LYS A 71 -5.29 -10.76 -5.24
C LYS A 71 -6.24 -9.57 -5.41
N ILE A 72 -7.53 -9.75 -5.14
CA ILE A 72 -8.55 -8.69 -5.24
C ILE A 72 -8.31 -7.70 -4.11
N ILE A 73 -8.14 -8.19 -2.88
CA ILE A 73 -7.83 -7.34 -1.72
C ILE A 73 -6.54 -6.55 -1.95
N ASN A 74 -5.47 -7.22 -2.39
CA ASN A 74 -4.20 -6.56 -2.66
C ASN A 74 -4.32 -5.46 -3.72
N LYS A 75 -5.13 -5.72 -4.76
CA LYS A 75 -5.38 -4.76 -5.83
C LYS A 75 -6.13 -3.54 -5.30
N VAL A 76 -7.17 -3.73 -4.49
CA VAL A 76 -7.97 -2.64 -3.93
C VAL A 76 -7.14 -1.75 -3.00
N ILE A 77 -6.36 -2.37 -2.12
CA ILE A 77 -5.45 -1.63 -1.23
C ILE A 77 -4.44 -0.84 -2.05
N LEU A 78 -3.84 -1.47 -3.07
CA LEU A 78 -2.90 -0.79 -3.96
C LEU A 78 -3.53 0.39 -4.69
N GLU A 79 -4.70 0.21 -5.29
CA GLU A 79 -5.39 1.27 -6.02
C GLU A 79 -5.71 2.46 -5.10
N ASP A 80 -6.12 2.18 -3.86
CA ASP A 80 -6.40 3.21 -2.86
C ASP A 80 -5.15 3.96 -2.41
N ILE A 81 -4.06 3.26 -2.04
CA ILE A 81 -2.81 3.96 -1.64
C ILE A 81 -2.20 4.77 -2.79
N LEU A 82 -2.34 4.32 -4.04
CA LEU A 82 -1.91 5.09 -5.21
C LEU A 82 -2.79 6.33 -5.42
N ALA A 83 -4.09 6.23 -5.17
CA ALA A 83 -4.99 7.38 -5.15
C ALA A 83 -4.58 8.37 -4.07
N LYS A 84 -4.30 7.91 -2.85
CA LYS A 84 -3.76 8.75 -1.76
C LYS A 84 -2.41 9.35 -2.09
N GLY A 85 -1.57 8.63 -2.81
CA GLY A 85 -0.33 9.18 -3.36
C GLY A 85 -0.59 10.37 -4.28
N ARG A 86 -1.56 10.26 -5.20
CA ARG A 86 -1.90 11.34 -6.14
C ARG A 86 -2.51 12.55 -5.42
N GLU A 87 -3.38 12.31 -4.44
CA GLU A 87 -3.95 13.35 -3.58
C GLU A 87 -2.91 14.02 -2.66
N GLY A 88 -1.78 13.36 -2.41
CA GLY A 88 -0.69 13.83 -1.55
C GLY A 88 0.49 14.44 -2.30
N ASP A 89 0.31 14.76 -3.57
CA ASP A 89 1.35 15.26 -4.46
C ASP A 89 2.62 14.38 -4.45
N LEU A 90 2.43 13.06 -4.34
CA LEU A 90 3.50 12.11 -4.61
C LEU A 90 3.74 12.07 -6.12
N ASN A 91 4.95 12.42 -6.53
CA ASN A 91 5.33 12.41 -7.92
C ASN A 91 5.42 10.96 -8.46
N SER A 92 5.61 10.82 -9.78
CA SER A 92 5.67 9.52 -10.46
C SER A 92 6.85 8.64 -10.04
N LEU A 93 7.86 9.19 -9.34
CA LEU A 93 8.99 8.48 -8.75
C LEU A 93 8.75 8.09 -7.28
N GLU A 94 7.84 8.78 -6.57
CA GLU A 94 7.40 8.48 -5.20
C GLU A 94 6.26 7.43 -5.14
N GLN A 95 5.64 7.14 -6.28
CA GLN A 95 4.48 6.24 -6.42
C GLN A 95 4.85 4.76 -6.62
N VAL A 96 4.40 3.89 -5.72
CA VAL A 96 4.75 2.46 -5.70
C VAL A 96 4.31 1.72 -6.96
N ARG A 97 5.11 0.77 -7.44
CA ARG A 97 4.73 -0.10 -8.57
C ARG A 97 4.76 -1.58 -8.19
N VAL A 98 3.83 -2.34 -8.78
CA VAL A 98 3.81 -3.81 -8.71
C VAL A 98 4.91 -4.35 -9.63
N GLN A 99 5.77 -5.24 -9.11
CA GLN A 99 6.59 -6.14 -9.92
C GLN A 99 5.96 -7.53 -9.91
#